data_AF-A0AAF0KZX8-F1
#
_entry.id   AF-A0AAF0KZX8-F1
#
_cell.length_a   1.000
_cell.length_b   1.000
_cell.length_c   1.000
_cell.angle_alpha   90.00
_cell.angle_beta   90.00
_cell.angle_gamma   90.00
#
_symmetry.space_group_name_H-M   'P 1'
#
loop_
_entity.id
_entity.type
_entity.pdbx_description
1 polymer ?
#
loop_
_entity_poly.entity_id
_entity_poly.type
_entity_poly.pdbx_seq_one_letter_code
_entity_poly.pdbx_strand_id
1 'polypeptide(L)'
;MPVLNCTVIVRDDTFVTHVFLAGDEPPAWAVKKITNPNVWANASAAVARNRDTADSAAEPETPATVRVPPKAGRGSSAKAWAAYALAQGFAVEGDATATEIREALQEQGIPTE
;
A
#
# COMPACT_ATOMS: atom_id res chain seq x y z
N MET A 1 1.57 -12.57 -23.11
CA MET A 1 2.68 -13.55 -22.93
C MET A 1 2.62 -14.03 -21.48
N PRO A 2 3.46 -14.93 -20.92
CA PRO A 2 3.35 -15.25 -19.50
C PRO A 2 3.73 -14.02 -18.66
N VAL A 3 2.76 -13.52 -17.88
CA VAL A 3 2.93 -12.36 -17.00
C VAL A 3 3.47 -12.82 -15.65
N LEU A 4 4.28 -12.00 -14.98
CA LEU A 4 4.78 -12.33 -13.63
C LEU A 4 3.75 -12.02 -12.54
N ASN A 5 3.65 -12.87 -11.52
CA ASN A 5 2.82 -12.65 -10.32
C ASN A 5 3.58 -11.96 -9.18
N CYS A 6 4.91 -12.09 -9.17
CA CYS A 6 5.78 -11.51 -8.16
C CYS A 6 7.02 -10.88 -8.80
N THR A 7 7.72 -10.04 -8.05
CA THR A 7 9.00 -9.47 -8.51
C THR A 7 10.05 -10.56 -8.60
N VAL A 8 10.70 -10.69 -9.76
CA VAL A 8 11.74 -11.70 -10.02
C VAL A 8 13.03 -11.01 -10.42
N ILE A 9 14.14 -11.48 -9.83
CA ILE A 9 15.48 -11.02 -10.17
C ILE A 9 16.16 -12.14 -10.98
N VAL A 10 16.53 -11.84 -12.22
CA VAL A 10 17.17 -12.80 -13.14
C VAL A 10 18.52 -12.26 -13.57
N ARG A 11 19.55 -13.10 -13.55
CA ARG A 11 20.84 -12.80 -14.17
C ARG A 11 20.89 -13.34 -15.59
N ASP A 12 21.33 -12.50 -16.52
CA ASP A 12 21.57 -12.92 -17.90
C ASP A 12 22.91 -13.70 -17.99
N ASP A 13 23.35 -14.01 -19.21
CA ASP A 13 24.60 -14.75 -19.45
C ASP A 13 25.85 -13.85 -19.40
N THR A 14 25.65 -12.53 -19.35
CA THR A 14 26.72 -11.53 -19.14
C THR A 14 26.88 -11.13 -17.68
N PHE A 15 26.18 -11.81 -16.76
CA PHE A 15 26.12 -11.54 -15.33
C PHE A 15 25.44 -10.21 -14.95
N VAL A 16 24.73 -9.57 -15.88
CA VAL A 16 23.88 -8.41 -15.62
C VAL A 16 22.62 -8.87 -14.89
N THR A 17 22.28 -8.15 -13.83
CA THR A 17 21.11 -8.45 -12.99
C THR A 17 19.91 -7.62 -13.47
N HIS A 18 18.87 -8.29 -13.94
CA HIS A 18 17.60 -7.68 -14.35
C HIS A 18 16.54 -7.92 -13.28
N VAL A 19 15.78 -6.89 -12.96
CA VAL A 19 14.66 -6.95 -12.02
C VAL A 19 13.37 -6.76 -12.81
N PHE A 20 12.51 -7.77 -12.81
CA PHE A 20 11.19 -7.73 -13.43
C PHE A 20 10.15 -7.63 -12.33
N LEU A 21 9.21 -6.70 -12.45
CA LEU A 21 8.18 -6.48 -11.44
C LEU A 21 7.01 -7.46 -11.62
N ALA A 22 6.19 -7.59 -10.59
CA ALA A 22 4.91 -8.27 -10.73
C ALA A 22 4.05 -7.54 -11.77
N GLY A 23 3.42 -8.29 -12.68
CA GLY A 23 2.67 -7.74 -13.81
C GLY A 23 3.51 -7.47 -15.06
N ASP A 24 4.84 -7.57 -14.97
CA ASP A 24 5.75 -7.34 -16.08
C ASP A 24 5.81 -8.55 -17.02
N GLU A 25 6.12 -8.30 -18.30
CA GLU A 25 6.30 -9.32 -19.33
C GLU A 25 7.80 -9.52 -19.61
N PRO A 26 8.44 -10.53 -18.99
CA PRO A 26 9.86 -10.74 -19.17
C PRO A 26 10.17 -11.24 -20.60
N PRO A 27 11.34 -10.87 -21.16
CA PRO A 27 11.78 -11.34 -22.47
C PRO A 27 12.00 -12.86 -22.51
N ALA A 28 11.98 -13.46 -23.71
CA ALA A 28 12.03 -14.91 -23.89
C ALA A 28 13.23 -15.61 -23.20
N TRP A 29 14.39 -14.93 -23.12
CA TRP A 29 15.56 -15.46 -22.41
C TRP A 29 15.33 -15.59 -20.89
N ALA A 30 14.60 -14.64 -20.30
CA ALA A 30 14.27 -14.65 -18.88
C ALA A 30 13.19 -15.71 -18.60
N VAL A 31 12.19 -15.84 -19.47
CA VAL A 31 11.19 -16.93 -19.38
C VAL A 31 11.85 -18.31 -19.35
N LYS A 32 12.90 -18.52 -20.16
CA LYS A 32 13.66 -19.78 -20.18
C LYS A 32 14.42 -20.06 -18.87
N LYS A 33 14.87 -19.02 -18.16
CA LYS A 33 15.60 -19.16 -16.87
C LYS A 33 14.67 -19.25 -15.67
N ILE A 34 13.45 -18.72 -15.76
CA ILE A 34 12.47 -18.73 -14.69
C ILE A 34 11.75 -20.10 -14.69
N THR A 35 12.28 -21.04 -13.92
CA THR A 35 11.77 -22.42 -13.85
C THR A 35 10.68 -22.63 -12.80
N ASN A 36 10.48 -21.66 -11.89
CA ASN A 36 9.48 -21.78 -10.83
C ASN A 36 8.08 -21.48 -11.39
N PRO A 37 7.13 -22.44 -11.42
CA PRO A 37 5.81 -22.23 -12.00
C PRO A 37 4.95 -21.22 -11.21
N ASN A 38 5.20 -21.01 -9.91
CA ASN A 38 4.40 -20.12 -9.05
C ASN A 38 4.68 -18.62 -9.28
N VAL A 39 5.74 -18.29 -10.01
CA VAL A 39 6.07 -16.88 -10.32
C VAL A 39 5.25 -16.33 -11.48
N TRP A 40 4.58 -17.20 -12.24
CA TRP A 40 3.74 -16.80 -13.36
C TRP A 40 2.34 -16.49 -12.85
N ALA A 41 1.78 -15.37 -13.30
CA ALA A 41 0.41 -14.99 -13.02
C ALA A 41 -0.52 -15.97 -13.75
N ASN A 42 -1.10 -16.90 -12.99
CA ASN A 42 -2.35 -17.53 -13.42
C ASN A 42 -3.38 -16.42 -13.60
N ALA A 43 -4.19 -16.52 -14.66
CA ALA A 43 -5.13 -15.48 -15.13
C ALA A 43 -6.13 -14.94 -14.07
N SER A 44 -6.15 -15.47 -12.86
CA SER A 44 -7.01 -15.05 -11.75
C SER A 44 -6.45 -13.94 -10.84
N ALA A 45 -5.22 -13.43 -11.04
CA ALA A 45 -4.62 -12.44 -10.13
C ALA A 45 -4.43 -11.02 -10.72
N ALA A 46 -4.78 -10.78 -11.97
CA ALA A 46 -4.37 -9.58 -12.73
C ALA A 46 -5.13 -8.27 -12.42
N VAL A 47 -5.99 -8.20 -11.40
CA VAL A 47 -6.83 -6.99 -11.18
C VAL A 47 -6.39 -6.11 -10.01
N ALA A 48 -5.42 -6.51 -9.17
CA ALA A 48 -5.31 -5.85 -7.87
C ALA A 48 -4.24 -4.77 -7.71
N ARG A 49 -3.19 -4.65 -8.55
CA ARG A 49 -2.04 -3.81 -8.17
C ARG A 49 -1.29 -3.17 -9.32
N ASN A 50 -1.88 -2.16 -9.96
CA ASN A 50 -1.11 -0.94 -10.21
C ASN A 50 -2.03 0.25 -10.44
N ARG A 51 -2.21 1.07 -9.41
CA ARG A 51 -2.64 2.46 -9.57
C ARG A 51 -1.79 3.32 -8.62
N ASP A 52 -0.47 3.19 -8.75
CA ASP A 52 0.50 4.09 -8.13
C ASP A 52 1.26 4.83 -9.26
N THR A 53 0.55 5.76 -9.90
CA THR A 53 1.13 6.97 -10.51
C THR A 53 -0.03 7.92 -10.76
N ALA A 54 -0.17 8.91 -9.87
CA ALA A 54 -0.35 10.30 -10.21
C ALA A 54 -0.77 11.05 -8.95
N ASP A 55 0.13 11.94 -8.54
CA ASP A 55 -0.19 13.21 -7.91
C ASP A 55 -1.57 13.79 -8.32
N SER A 56 -2.24 14.38 -7.32
CA SER A 56 -3.41 15.28 -7.43
C SER A 56 -4.75 14.71 -7.93
N ALA A 57 -5.70 14.52 -7.01
CA ALA A 57 -6.97 15.27 -6.96
C ALA A 57 -7.99 14.65 -5.96
N ALA A 58 -8.80 15.54 -5.41
CA ALA A 58 -9.75 15.40 -4.32
C ALA A 58 -10.88 14.33 -4.49
N GLU A 59 -11.22 13.70 -3.35
CA GLU A 59 -12.56 13.40 -2.76
C GLU A 59 -13.70 12.72 -3.57
N PRO A 60 -14.81 12.25 -2.92
CA PRO A 60 -15.05 11.82 -1.53
C PRO A 60 -15.80 10.46 -1.43
N GLU A 61 -16.25 10.09 -0.21
CA GLU A 61 -17.38 9.17 0.10
C GLU A 61 -17.10 7.66 0.28
N THR A 62 -16.82 7.24 1.52
CA THR A 62 -17.85 6.53 2.33
C THR A 62 -17.42 6.42 3.80
N PRO A 63 -18.35 6.61 4.76
CA PRO A 63 -18.04 6.70 6.19
C PRO A 63 -17.72 5.30 6.71
N ALA A 64 -16.43 4.97 6.74
CA ALA A 64 -15.96 3.82 7.49
C ALA A 64 -16.31 4.06 8.95
N THR A 65 -17.27 3.28 9.45
CA THR A 65 -17.62 3.14 10.87
C THR A 65 -16.36 3.28 11.72
N VAL A 66 -16.33 4.36 12.48
CA VAL A 66 -15.19 4.91 13.23
C VAL A 66 -14.72 3.89 14.27
N ARG A 67 -13.92 2.92 13.83
CA ARG A 67 -13.19 2.02 14.73
C ARG A 67 -11.91 2.73 15.12
N VAL A 68 -11.61 2.71 16.42
CA VAL A 68 -10.41 3.32 16.98
C VAL A 68 -9.19 2.84 16.18
N PRO A 69 -8.41 3.74 15.56
CA PRO A 69 -7.25 3.33 14.79
C PRO A 69 -6.21 2.65 15.70
N PRO A 70 -5.51 1.61 15.22
CA PRO A 70 -4.55 0.87 16.03
C PRO A 70 -3.34 1.74 16.41
N LYS A 71 -2.74 1.47 17.58
CA LYS A 71 -1.62 2.24 18.15
C LYS A 71 -0.29 2.15 17.38
N ALA A 72 -0.05 1.02 16.72
CA ALA A 72 1.12 0.77 15.88
C ALA A 72 0.79 -0.24 14.75
N GLY A 73 1.41 -0.05 13.58
CA GLY A 73 1.27 -0.94 12.43
C GLY A 73 0.64 -0.28 11.20
N ARG A 74 0.27 -1.11 10.22
CA ARG A 74 -0.30 -0.69 8.95
C ARG A 74 -1.72 -0.12 9.18
N GLY A 75 -1.81 1.20 9.33
CA GLY A 75 -3.05 1.91 9.68
C GLY A 75 -2.86 2.97 10.78
N SER A 76 -1.73 2.97 11.49
CA SER A 76 -1.41 3.93 12.56
C SER A 76 -0.79 5.24 12.05
N SER A 77 -1.15 5.64 10.83
CA SER A 77 -0.60 6.87 10.22
C SER A 77 -1.26 8.11 10.80
N ALA A 78 -0.56 9.25 10.79
CA ALA A 78 -1.11 10.55 11.18
C ALA A 78 -2.42 10.85 10.43
N LYS A 79 -2.50 10.48 9.15
CA LYS A 79 -3.71 10.59 8.31
C LYS A 79 -4.90 9.79 8.84
N ALA A 80 -4.68 8.60 9.42
CA ALA A 80 -5.75 7.78 9.97
C ALA A 80 -6.28 8.34 11.29
N TRP A 81 -5.38 8.85 12.14
CA TRP A 81 -5.75 9.55 13.36
C TRP A 81 -6.42 10.89 13.08
N ALA A 82 -5.97 11.64 12.07
CA ALA A 82 -6.60 12.89 11.62
C ALA A 82 -8.00 12.64 11.07
N ALA A 83 -8.20 11.57 10.29
CA ALA A 83 -9.53 11.18 9.80
C ALA A 83 -10.46 10.76 10.94
N TYR A 84 -9.96 10.03 11.94
CA TYR A 84 -10.72 9.66 13.14
C TYR A 84 -11.09 10.90 13.97
N ALA A 85 -10.13 11.81 14.16
CA ALA A 85 -10.35 13.06 14.88
C ALA A 85 -11.43 13.92 14.20
N LEU A 86 -11.31 14.09 12.88
CA LEU A 86 -12.28 14.83 12.07
C LEU A 86 -13.67 14.18 12.15
N ALA A 87 -13.75 12.85 12.15
CA ALA A 87 -15.00 12.13 12.33
C ALA A 87 -15.62 12.30 13.73
N GLN A 88 -14.80 12.59 14.75
CA GLN A 88 -15.25 12.93 16.11
C GLN A 88 -15.51 14.44 16.28
N GLY A 89 -15.35 15.23 15.22
CA GLY A 89 -15.51 16.70 15.25
C GLY A 89 -14.29 17.45 15.77
N PHE A 90 -13.14 16.78 15.93
CA PHE A 90 -11.88 17.38 16.32
C PHE A 90 -10.99 17.58 15.08
N ALA A 91 -10.89 18.83 14.62
CA ALA A 91 -9.97 19.17 13.53
C ALA A 91 -8.54 19.22 14.06
N VAL A 92 -7.64 18.48 13.41
CA VAL A 92 -6.23 18.40 13.80
C VAL A 92 -5.38 18.99 12.70
N GLU A 93 -4.33 19.71 13.08
CA GLU A 93 -3.36 20.29 12.15
C GLU A 93 -2.74 19.19 11.26
N GLY A 94 -2.65 19.44 9.96
CA GLY A 94 -2.25 18.43 8.96
C GLY A 94 -0.82 17.89 9.11
N ASP A 95 0.02 18.62 9.85
CA ASP A 95 1.40 18.27 10.16
C ASP A 95 1.56 17.57 11.52
N ALA A 96 0.49 17.44 12.31
CA ALA A 96 0.54 16.76 13.59
C ALA A 96 0.82 15.26 13.41
N THR A 97 1.76 14.75 14.19
CA THR A 97 2.10 13.33 14.18
C THR A 97 0.97 12.50 14.79
N ALA A 98 0.83 11.24 14.36
CA ALA A 98 -0.17 10.31 14.89
C ALA A 98 -0.22 10.26 16.43
N THR A 99 0.93 10.45 17.08
CA THR A 99 1.06 10.50 18.54
C THR A 99 0.41 11.76 19.11
N GLU A 100 0.69 12.94 18.54
CA GLU A 100 0.12 14.23 18.96
C GLU A 100 -1.40 14.25 18.75
N ILE A 101 -1.88 13.70 17.63
CA ILE A 101 -3.32 13.58 17.38
C ILE A 101 -4.01 12.71 18.44
N ARG A 102 -3.40 11.57 18.79
CA ARG A 102 -3.94 10.65 19.79
C ARG A 102 -3.96 11.28 21.19
N GLU A 103 -2.92 12.01 21.55
CA GLU A 103 -2.83 12.71 22.84
C GLU A 103 -3.93 13.78 22.96
N ALA A 104 -4.14 14.57 21.90
CA ALA A 104 -5.21 15.56 21.85
C ALA A 104 -6.62 14.93 21.93
N LEU A 105 -6.83 13.77 21.29
CA LEU A 105 -8.10 13.03 21.37
C LEU A 105 -8.35 12.45 22.77
N GLN A 106 -7.31 11.94 23.43
CA GLN A 106 -7.39 11.42 24.78
C GLN A 106 -7.73 12.52 25.79
N GLU A 107 -7.19 13.73 25.60
CA GLU A 107 -7.52 14.91 26.41
C GLU A 107 -8.98 15.35 26.25
N GLN A 108 -9.55 15.17 25.06
CA GLN A 108 -10.98 15.39 24.78
C GLN A 108 -11.89 14.25 25.28
N GLY A 109 -11.34 13.21 25.90
CA GLY A 109 -12.10 12.06 26.41
C GLY A 109 -12.60 11.12 25.30
N ILE A 110 -12.05 11.23 24.10
CA ILE A 110 -12.37 10.34 22.98
C ILE A 110 -11.55 9.05 23.14
N PRO A 111 -12.17 7.86 23.05
CA PRO A 111 -11.47 6.59 23.26
C PRO A 111 -10.38 6.36 22.21
N THR A 112 -9.16 6.10 22.69
CA THR A 112 -7.96 5.75 21.91
C THR A 112 -7.38 4.43 22.45
N GLU A 113 -7.06 3.44 21.59
CA GLU A 113 -6.42 2.15 21.99
C GLU A 113 -4.90 2.26 22.17
#